data_AF-A0A533RBR4-F1
#
_entry.id   AF-A0A533RBR4-F1
#
_cell.length_a   1.000
_cell.length_b   1.000
_cell.length_c   1.000
_cell.angle_alpha   90.00
_cell.angle_beta   90.00
_cell.angle_gamma   90.00
#
_symmetry.space_group_name_H-M   'P 1'
#
loop_
_entity.id
_entity.type
_entity.pdbx_description
1 polymer ?
#
loop_
_entity_poly.entity_id
_entity_poly.type
_entity_poly.pdbx_seq_one_letter_code
_entity_poly.pdbx_strand_id
1 'polypeptide(L)'
;MRFALLAILILVVIGCVAAKPPLELADTVIADRQVWAGEVRIRGVVTVKKDGHLTILPGTRVVFAPFDRDGDGIGDGELLVEGGLVARGTAAAPIVFTSGAARPKAADWKYLYLDFAREGELAHVISEYAYSGVQIHFCRATVTDSEFRFNVDGLRFSTVNLLAAGNRVHHNVHGVRFEERRSQAYLHHNDIRDNDIGLFVVTRSDDAARIERNNIAGNRQYNVKMGLEQAKDVTLPRNWWGSTEPALIEQSFFDRRSDPSLGLVSAPEPLAGPVDPARWQAQ
;
A
#
# COMPACT_ATOMS: atom_id res chain seq x y z
N MET A 1 -68.65 18.56 10.29
CA MET A 1 -67.20 18.46 10.01
C MET A 1 -66.41 18.61 11.30
N ARG A 2 -65.96 17.52 11.93
CA ARG A 2 -64.89 17.53 12.94
C ARG A 2 -64.14 16.20 12.83
N PHE A 3 -62.88 16.28 12.42
CA PHE A 3 -62.01 15.15 12.08
C PHE A 3 -61.56 14.41 13.34
N ALA A 4 -61.67 13.08 13.33
CA ALA A 4 -61.04 12.21 14.33
C ALA A 4 -59.55 12.01 13.93
N LEU A 5 -58.64 12.44 14.79
CA LEU A 5 -57.20 12.19 14.65
C LEU A 5 -56.91 10.77 15.14
N LEU A 6 -56.57 9.86 14.23
CA LEU A 6 -56.08 8.52 14.56
C LEU A 6 -54.55 8.62 14.78
N ALA A 7 -54.11 8.54 16.04
CA ALA A 7 -52.68 8.50 16.36
C ALA A 7 -52.14 7.09 16.07
N ILE A 8 -51.36 6.95 15.00
CA ILE A 8 -50.63 5.72 14.67
C ILE A 8 -49.36 5.68 15.52
N LEU A 9 -49.33 4.79 16.51
CA LEU A 9 -48.15 4.50 17.31
C LEU A 9 -47.20 3.65 16.46
N ILE A 10 -46.17 4.27 15.88
CA ILE A 10 -45.09 3.57 15.18
C ILE A 10 -44.18 2.92 16.23
N LEU A 11 -44.32 1.62 16.45
CA LEU A 11 -43.35 0.82 17.20
C LEU A 11 -42.07 0.73 16.37
N VAL A 12 -41.07 1.53 16.72
CA VAL A 12 -39.70 1.34 16.22
C VAL A 12 -39.12 0.14 16.97
N VAL A 13 -39.14 -1.02 16.33
CA VAL A 13 -38.40 -2.19 16.81
C VAL A 13 -36.92 -1.89 16.59
N ILE A 14 -36.25 -1.40 17.63
CA ILE A 14 -34.79 -1.32 17.69
C ILE A 14 -34.29 -2.76 17.79
N GLY A 15 -34.17 -3.41 16.64
CA GLY A 15 -33.47 -4.69 16.54
C GLY A 15 -32.02 -4.45 16.93
N CYS A 16 -31.62 -4.93 18.11
CA CYS A 16 -30.23 -5.00 18.51
C CYS A 16 -29.53 -5.95 17.54
N VAL A 17 -28.94 -5.42 16.46
CA VAL A 17 -28.15 -6.22 15.53
C VAL A 17 -26.93 -6.69 16.31
N ALA A 18 -26.97 -7.94 16.78
CA ALA A 18 -25.81 -8.57 17.39
C ALA A 18 -24.67 -8.53 16.37
N ALA A 19 -23.52 -7.98 16.78
CA ALA A 19 -22.34 -7.93 15.93
C ALA A 19 -21.99 -9.36 15.49
N LYS A 20 -21.87 -9.59 14.17
CA LYS A 20 -21.45 -10.88 13.63
C LYS A 20 -20.08 -11.23 14.22
N PRO A 21 -19.88 -12.47 14.71
CA PRO A 21 -18.57 -12.87 15.22
C PRO A 21 -17.51 -12.74 14.12
N PRO A 22 -16.25 -12.43 14.48
CA PRO A 22 -15.15 -12.35 13.52
C PRO A 22 -14.96 -13.66 12.75
N LEU A 23 -14.56 -13.57 11.48
CA LEU A 23 -14.11 -14.71 10.70
C LEU A 23 -12.67 -15.04 11.13
N GLU A 24 -12.48 -16.18 11.77
CA GLU A 24 -11.15 -16.67 12.19
C GLU A 24 -10.56 -17.57 11.11
N LEU A 25 -9.36 -17.24 10.63
CA LEU A 25 -8.61 -18.00 9.63
C LEU A 25 -7.24 -18.36 10.19
N ALA A 26 -6.82 -19.60 9.96
CA ALA A 26 -5.47 -20.05 10.28
C ALA A 26 -4.96 -20.98 9.19
N ASP A 27 -3.79 -20.66 8.63
CA ASP A 27 -3.11 -21.48 7.61
C ASP A 27 -4.08 -22.01 6.52
N THR A 28 -4.88 -21.10 5.94
CA THR A 28 -6.07 -21.40 5.13
C THR A 28 -5.82 -21.23 3.63
N VAL A 29 -6.44 -22.09 2.82
CA VAL A 29 -6.42 -21.99 1.36
C VAL A 29 -7.79 -21.60 0.83
N ILE A 30 -7.83 -20.56 -0.02
CA ILE A 30 -8.99 -20.12 -0.79
C ILE A 30 -8.79 -20.58 -2.23
N ALA A 31 -9.56 -21.59 -2.64
CA ALA A 31 -9.51 -22.16 -4.00
C ALA A 31 -10.72 -21.76 -4.86
N ASP A 32 -11.72 -21.10 -4.26
CA ASP A 32 -12.95 -20.66 -4.90
C ASP A 32 -13.21 -19.16 -4.62
N ARG A 33 -14.42 -18.70 -4.93
CA ARG A 33 -14.81 -17.31 -4.66
C ARG A 33 -15.20 -17.15 -3.19
N GLN A 34 -14.54 -16.22 -2.51
CA GLN A 34 -14.82 -15.86 -1.12
C GLN A 34 -15.15 -14.37 -1.02
N VAL A 35 -16.04 -14.04 -0.08
CA VAL A 35 -16.37 -12.65 0.26
C VAL A 35 -16.14 -12.44 1.74
N TRP A 36 -15.29 -11.47 2.08
CA TRP A 36 -15.00 -11.07 3.45
C TRP A 36 -15.72 -9.77 3.81
N ALA A 37 -16.26 -9.73 5.03
CA ALA A 37 -16.97 -8.59 5.59
C ALA A 37 -16.86 -8.58 7.12
N GLY A 38 -16.84 -7.39 7.72
CA GLY A 38 -16.73 -7.24 9.18
C GLY A 38 -15.29 -7.38 9.66
N GLU A 39 -15.07 -8.14 10.73
CA GLU A 39 -13.72 -8.43 11.22
C GLU A 39 -13.27 -9.82 10.75
N VAL A 40 -12.09 -9.89 10.14
CA VAL A 40 -11.40 -11.13 9.74
C VAL A 40 -10.10 -11.19 10.50
N ARG A 41 -9.85 -12.29 11.22
CA ARG A 41 -8.61 -12.49 11.96
C ARG A 41 -7.78 -13.59 11.31
N ILE A 42 -6.51 -13.30 11.05
CA ILE A 42 -5.59 -14.22 10.38
C ILE A 42 -4.51 -14.65 11.37
N ARG A 43 -4.38 -15.95 11.59
CA ARG A 43 -3.27 -16.57 12.33
C ARG A 43 -2.46 -17.46 11.38
N GLY A 44 -1.37 -16.95 10.82
CA GLY A 44 -0.52 -17.66 9.87
C GLY A 44 -0.80 -17.20 8.44
N VAL A 45 -0.76 -18.12 7.49
CA VAL A 45 -0.82 -17.79 6.06
C VAL A 45 -2.20 -18.08 5.48
N VAL A 46 -2.86 -17.08 4.91
CA VAL A 46 -4.03 -17.28 4.05
C VAL A 46 -3.59 -17.16 2.60
N THR A 47 -3.81 -18.20 1.80
CA THR A 47 -3.45 -18.21 0.37
C THR A 47 -4.68 -18.23 -0.51
N VAL A 48 -4.86 -17.20 -1.35
CA VAL A 48 -5.80 -17.21 -2.48
C VAL A 48 -5.10 -17.85 -3.67
N LYS A 49 -5.43 -19.09 -3.98
CA LYS A 49 -4.82 -19.86 -5.07
C LYS A 49 -5.24 -19.33 -6.44
N LYS A 50 -4.54 -19.76 -7.49
CA LYS A 50 -4.72 -19.31 -8.89
C LYS A 50 -6.17 -19.28 -9.39
N ASP A 51 -6.98 -20.24 -8.96
CA ASP A 51 -8.41 -20.34 -9.33
C ASP A 51 -9.35 -19.68 -8.29
N GLY A 52 -8.81 -19.31 -7.14
CA GLY A 52 -9.51 -18.59 -6.07
C GLY A 52 -9.67 -17.10 -6.38
N HIS A 53 -10.71 -16.51 -5.79
CA HIS A 53 -11.01 -15.09 -5.92
C HIS A 53 -11.50 -14.54 -4.59
N LEU A 54 -10.82 -13.54 -4.06
CA LEU A 54 -11.20 -12.92 -2.80
C LEU A 54 -11.74 -11.51 -3.06
N THR A 55 -12.98 -11.27 -2.64
CA THR A 55 -13.56 -9.93 -2.55
C THR A 55 -13.64 -9.50 -1.09
N ILE A 56 -13.10 -8.34 -0.77
CA ILE A 56 -13.16 -7.75 0.58
C ILE A 56 -14.07 -6.53 0.51
N LEU A 57 -15.15 -6.54 1.29
CA LEU A 57 -16.16 -5.47 1.26
C LEU A 57 -15.72 -4.22 2.04
N PRO A 58 -16.25 -3.02 1.72
CA PRO A 58 -15.98 -1.79 2.47
C PRO A 58 -16.17 -1.94 3.98
N GLY A 59 -15.32 -1.26 4.75
CA GLY A 59 -15.32 -1.28 6.22
C GLY A 59 -14.79 -2.56 6.85
N THR A 60 -14.33 -3.53 6.07
CA THR A 60 -13.73 -4.76 6.60
C THR A 60 -12.40 -4.47 7.30
N ARG A 61 -12.19 -5.11 8.45
CA ARG A 61 -10.92 -5.09 9.20
C ARG A 61 -10.29 -6.47 9.15
N VAL A 62 -9.14 -6.59 8.49
CA VAL A 62 -8.30 -7.79 8.44
C VAL A 62 -7.19 -7.62 9.48
N VAL A 63 -7.22 -8.44 10.53
CA VAL A 63 -6.37 -8.34 11.70
C VAL A 63 -5.43 -9.53 11.76
N PHE A 64 -4.13 -9.29 11.64
CA PHE A 64 -3.11 -10.34 11.69
C PHE A 64 -2.65 -10.58 13.13
N ALA A 65 -2.60 -11.84 13.54
CA ALA A 65 -2.08 -12.22 14.85
C ALA A 65 -0.56 -11.95 14.92
N PRO A 66 -0.07 -11.19 15.90
CA PRO A 66 1.33 -10.78 16.01
C PRO A 66 2.17 -11.88 16.67
N PHE A 67 2.50 -12.92 15.91
CA PHE A 67 3.38 -13.99 16.38
C PHE A 67 4.46 -14.25 15.35
N ASP A 68 5.62 -14.66 15.86
CA ASP A 68 6.84 -14.93 15.11
C ASP A 68 7.33 -16.31 15.59
N ARG A 69 7.15 -17.34 14.75
CA ARG A 69 7.49 -18.74 15.06
C ARG A 69 8.96 -19.04 14.80
N ASP A 70 9.58 -18.38 13.83
CA ASP A 70 10.96 -18.63 13.40
C ASP A 70 12.00 -17.72 14.10
N GLY A 71 11.53 -16.67 14.79
CA GLY A 71 12.33 -15.79 15.62
C GLY A 71 13.16 -14.79 14.81
N ASP A 72 12.80 -14.51 13.57
CA ASP A 72 13.52 -13.57 12.70
C ASP A 72 13.19 -12.09 12.99
N GLY A 73 12.22 -11.84 13.88
CA GLY A 73 11.75 -10.51 14.26
C GLY A 73 10.63 -9.97 13.37
N ILE A 74 10.10 -10.78 12.45
CA ILE A 74 8.99 -10.46 11.56
C ILE A 74 7.82 -11.42 11.85
N GLY A 75 6.63 -10.86 12.09
CA GLY A 75 5.44 -11.68 12.32
C GLY A 75 5.07 -12.53 11.11
N ASP A 76 4.51 -13.71 11.35
CA ASP A 76 4.20 -14.74 10.33
C ASP A 76 2.81 -14.63 9.70
N GLY A 77 2.07 -13.56 10.00
CA GLY A 77 0.78 -13.30 9.38
C GLY A 77 0.93 -12.90 7.91
N GLU A 78 0.26 -13.60 7.00
CA GLU A 78 0.34 -13.32 5.56
C GLU A 78 -1.00 -13.54 4.86
N LEU A 79 -1.34 -12.63 3.93
CA LEU A 79 -2.32 -12.87 2.88
C LEU A 79 -1.59 -12.93 1.54
N LEU A 80 -1.38 -14.15 1.05
CA LEU A 80 -0.76 -14.44 -0.24
C LEU A 80 -1.85 -14.59 -1.31
N VAL A 81 -1.72 -13.87 -2.42
CA VAL A 81 -2.67 -13.87 -3.53
C VAL A 81 -1.96 -14.28 -4.81
N GLU A 82 -2.26 -15.49 -5.26
CA GLU A 82 -1.87 -16.04 -6.57
C GLU A 82 -3.04 -16.02 -7.59
N GLY A 83 -4.27 -15.82 -7.09
CA GLY A 83 -5.52 -15.76 -7.87
C GLY A 83 -5.97 -14.33 -8.15
N GLY A 84 -7.19 -14.00 -7.71
CA GLY A 84 -7.75 -12.64 -7.81
C GLY A 84 -8.02 -12.02 -6.44
N LEU A 85 -7.74 -10.72 -6.30
CA LEU A 85 -8.10 -9.90 -5.15
C LEU A 85 -8.80 -8.62 -5.60
N VAL A 86 -9.99 -8.39 -5.04
CA VAL A 86 -10.72 -7.11 -5.14
C VAL A 86 -10.98 -6.59 -3.73
N ALA A 87 -10.20 -5.60 -3.31
CA ALA A 87 -10.34 -4.89 -2.04
C ALA A 87 -10.69 -3.43 -2.31
N ARG A 88 -12.00 -3.16 -2.48
CA ARG A 88 -12.52 -1.81 -2.75
C ARG A 88 -13.25 -1.30 -1.53
N GLY A 89 -12.57 -0.50 -0.71
CA GLY A 89 -13.19 0.30 0.33
C GLY A 89 -13.89 1.52 -0.24
N THR A 90 -14.26 2.44 0.64
CA THR A 90 -14.68 3.81 0.28
C THR A 90 -13.97 4.79 1.20
N ALA A 91 -13.95 6.08 0.85
CA ALA A 91 -13.42 7.12 1.74
C ALA A 91 -14.09 7.12 3.13
N ALA A 92 -15.38 6.80 3.22
CA ALA A 92 -16.12 6.74 4.48
C ALA A 92 -15.97 5.40 5.23
N ALA A 93 -15.62 4.33 4.52
CA ALA A 93 -15.48 2.98 5.05
C ALA A 93 -14.31 2.26 4.37
N PRO A 94 -13.05 2.65 4.70
CA PRO A 94 -11.88 2.00 4.14
C PRO A 94 -11.78 0.56 4.61
N ILE A 95 -11.10 -0.28 3.82
CA ILE A 95 -10.70 -1.63 4.26
C ILE A 95 -9.38 -1.49 5.02
N VAL A 96 -9.25 -2.09 6.19
CA VAL A 96 -8.07 -1.95 7.04
C VAL A 96 -7.36 -3.29 7.20
N PHE A 97 -6.09 -3.36 6.82
CA PHE A 97 -5.16 -4.45 7.14
C PHE A 97 -4.24 -3.99 8.28
N THR A 98 -4.26 -4.67 9.43
CA THR A 98 -3.59 -4.18 10.63
C THR A 98 -3.14 -5.31 11.57
N SER A 99 -2.32 -4.96 12.55
CA SER A 99 -1.85 -5.86 13.61
C SER A 99 -2.92 -6.07 14.69
N GLY A 100 -3.01 -7.30 15.20
CA GLY A 100 -3.80 -7.66 16.38
C GLY A 100 -3.07 -7.42 17.72
N ALA A 101 -1.89 -6.81 17.71
CA ALA A 101 -1.13 -6.53 18.92
C ALA A 101 -1.80 -5.45 19.79
N ALA A 102 -1.64 -5.56 21.10
CA ALA A 102 -2.07 -4.52 22.03
C ALA A 102 -1.29 -3.20 21.85
N ARG A 103 -0.07 -3.28 21.31
CA ARG A 103 0.77 -2.14 20.94
C ARG A 103 1.38 -2.41 19.55
N PRO A 104 0.66 -2.07 18.48
CA PRO A 104 1.11 -2.34 17.12
C PRO A 104 2.45 -1.69 16.79
N LYS A 105 3.29 -2.41 16.05
CA LYS A 105 4.57 -1.92 15.52
C LYS A 105 4.83 -2.51 14.13
N ALA A 106 5.71 -1.87 13.37
CA ALA A 106 6.14 -2.40 12.07
C ALA A 106 6.66 -3.85 12.21
N ALA A 107 6.40 -4.65 11.17
CA ALA A 107 6.71 -6.08 11.14
C ALA A 107 5.95 -6.96 12.16
N ASP A 108 4.83 -6.51 12.71
CA ASP A 108 3.94 -7.40 13.49
C ASP A 108 3.29 -8.50 12.64
N TRP A 109 3.23 -8.29 11.32
CA TRP A 109 2.80 -9.27 10.33
C TRP A 109 3.61 -9.11 9.04
N LYS A 110 3.66 -10.16 8.21
CA LYS A 110 4.60 -10.26 7.10
C LYS A 110 4.13 -9.47 5.89
N TYR A 111 3.09 -9.97 5.21
CA TYR A 111 2.73 -9.48 3.88
C TYR A 111 1.24 -9.44 3.59
N LEU A 112 0.85 -8.41 2.85
CA LEU A 112 -0.18 -8.51 1.82
C LEU A 112 0.56 -8.69 0.49
N TYR A 113 0.60 -9.91 -0.02
CA TYR A 113 1.46 -10.26 -1.15
C TYR A 113 0.62 -10.68 -2.35
N LEU A 114 0.75 -9.97 -3.47
CA LEU A 114 0.23 -10.38 -4.76
C LEU A 114 1.40 -10.91 -5.60
N ASP A 115 1.38 -12.21 -5.91
CA ASP A 115 2.43 -12.88 -6.65
C ASP A 115 1.84 -13.72 -7.80
N PHE A 116 2.11 -13.32 -9.04
CA PHE A 116 1.46 -13.87 -10.24
C PHE A 116 -0.08 -13.82 -10.20
N ALA A 117 -0.66 -12.91 -9.40
CA ALA A 117 -2.08 -12.66 -9.36
C ALA A 117 -2.61 -12.20 -10.72
N ARG A 118 -3.77 -12.73 -11.11
CA ARG A 118 -4.43 -12.41 -12.39
C ARG A 118 -5.23 -11.12 -12.31
N GLU A 119 -5.64 -10.75 -11.11
CA GLU A 119 -6.38 -9.53 -10.79
C GLU A 119 -5.93 -9.05 -9.41
N GLY A 120 -5.41 -7.82 -9.34
CA GLY A 120 -5.01 -7.19 -8.10
C GLY A 120 -5.58 -5.78 -8.02
N GLU A 121 -6.57 -5.58 -7.17
CA GLU A 121 -7.18 -4.27 -7.01
C GLU A 121 -7.34 -3.87 -5.55
N LEU A 122 -6.71 -2.75 -5.22
CA LEU A 122 -6.81 -2.11 -3.92
C LEU A 122 -7.25 -0.66 -4.13
N ALA A 123 -8.40 -0.31 -3.56
CA ALA A 123 -8.92 1.05 -3.58
C ALA A 123 -9.43 1.40 -2.18
N HIS A 124 -9.08 2.58 -1.64
CA HIS A 124 -9.47 3.00 -0.29
C HIS A 124 -9.12 1.96 0.78
N VAL A 125 -7.89 1.45 0.72
CA VAL A 125 -7.32 0.53 1.71
C VAL A 125 -6.42 1.30 2.67
N ILE A 126 -6.36 0.89 3.93
CA ILE A 126 -5.32 1.26 4.89
C ILE A 126 -4.53 0.00 5.22
N SER A 127 -3.21 0.02 5.00
CA SER A 127 -2.32 -1.07 5.41
C SER A 127 -1.26 -0.55 6.39
N GLU A 128 -1.23 -1.15 7.58
CA GLU A 128 -0.40 -0.69 8.68
C GLU A 128 0.23 -1.80 9.52
N TYR A 129 1.42 -1.51 10.06
CA TYR A 129 2.20 -2.38 10.96
C TYR A 129 2.75 -3.67 10.33
N ALA A 130 2.78 -3.75 9.01
CA ALA A 130 3.34 -4.87 8.26
C ALA A 130 4.86 -4.77 8.14
N TYR A 131 5.50 -5.87 7.74
CA TYR A 131 6.82 -5.81 7.14
C TYR A 131 6.73 -5.25 5.70
N SER A 132 5.78 -5.70 4.87
CA SER A 132 5.40 -4.99 3.64
C SER A 132 3.90 -4.73 3.61
N GLY A 133 3.50 -3.46 3.63
CA GLY A 133 2.10 -3.04 3.63
C GLY A 133 1.34 -3.55 2.40
N VAL A 134 2.02 -3.55 1.25
CA VAL A 134 1.68 -4.40 0.09
C VAL A 134 2.96 -4.76 -0.66
N GLN A 135 3.04 -5.99 -1.17
CA GLN A 135 4.08 -6.44 -2.09
C GLN A 135 3.42 -6.94 -3.37
N ILE A 136 3.93 -6.54 -4.53
CA ILE A 136 3.35 -6.89 -5.83
C ILE A 136 4.44 -7.36 -6.77
N HIS A 137 4.41 -8.65 -7.15
CA HIS A 137 5.36 -9.26 -8.09
C HIS A 137 4.64 -9.95 -9.25
N PHE A 138 5.12 -9.75 -10.49
CA PHE A 138 4.61 -10.43 -11.69
C PHE A 138 3.10 -10.27 -11.93
N CYS A 139 2.50 -9.18 -11.45
CA CYS A 139 1.07 -8.92 -11.53
C CYS A 139 0.73 -7.74 -12.45
N ARG A 140 -0.51 -7.74 -12.95
CA ARG A 140 -1.20 -6.50 -13.30
C ARG A 140 -2.04 -6.06 -12.09
N ALA A 141 -1.74 -4.89 -11.52
CA ALA A 141 -2.43 -4.41 -10.33
C ALA A 141 -2.75 -2.92 -10.38
N THR A 142 -3.79 -2.52 -9.66
CA THR A 142 -4.16 -1.12 -9.42
C THR A 142 -4.25 -0.87 -7.92
N VAL A 143 -3.56 0.17 -7.45
CA VAL A 143 -3.54 0.61 -6.05
C VAL A 143 -3.90 2.10 -6.02
N THR A 144 -5.09 2.42 -5.54
CA THR A 144 -5.63 3.79 -5.64
C THR A 144 -6.23 4.28 -4.35
N ASP A 145 -6.14 5.59 -4.11
CA ASP A 145 -6.79 6.27 -2.97
C ASP A 145 -6.57 5.57 -1.61
N SER A 146 -5.40 4.94 -1.42
CA SER A 146 -5.08 4.09 -0.28
C SER A 146 -3.99 4.70 0.59
N GLU A 147 -3.87 4.23 1.84
CA GLU A 147 -2.91 4.70 2.84
C GLU A 147 -2.01 3.54 3.29
N PHE A 148 -0.69 3.74 3.21
CA PHE A 148 0.33 2.79 3.67
C PHE A 148 1.17 3.44 4.74
N ARG A 149 1.08 2.98 5.99
CA ARG A 149 1.73 3.63 7.12
C ARG A 149 2.25 2.71 8.21
N PHE A 150 3.30 3.12 8.91
CA PHE A 150 3.88 2.36 10.03
C PHE A 150 4.35 0.95 9.64
N ASN A 151 4.69 0.74 8.36
CA ASN A 151 5.25 -0.51 7.86
C ASN A 151 6.78 -0.40 7.78
N VAL A 152 7.47 -1.54 7.55
CA VAL A 152 8.85 -1.47 7.07
C VAL A 152 8.86 -0.95 5.63
N ASP A 153 8.25 -1.67 4.70
CA ASP A 153 7.98 -1.20 3.34
C ASP A 153 6.50 -0.80 3.23
N GLY A 154 6.18 0.44 2.82
CA GLY A 154 4.80 0.87 2.59
C GLY A 154 4.19 0.17 1.38
N LEU A 155 4.76 0.43 0.20
CA LEU A 155 4.43 -0.24 -1.06
C LEU A 155 5.70 -0.80 -1.69
N ARG A 156 5.71 -2.11 -1.95
CA ARG A 156 6.81 -2.79 -2.64
C ARG A 156 6.38 -3.39 -3.96
N PHE A 157 7.19 -3.23 -5.00
CA PHE A 157 6.93 -3.90 -6.28
C PHE A 157 8.19 -4.36 -7.00
N SER A 158 8.04 -5.42 -7.81
CA SER A 158 9.06 -5.91 -8.73
C SER A 158 8.48 -6.62 -9.94
N THR A 159 8.93 -6.26 -11.15
CA THR A 159 8.47 -6.85 -12.42
C THR A 159 6.94 -6.81 -12.55
N VAL A 160 6.37 -5.63 -12.76
CA VAL A 160 4.91 -5.40 -12.68
C VAL A 160 4.35 -4.58 -13.84
N ASN A 161 3.03 -4.69 -14.05
CA ASN A 161 2.21 -3.67 -14.72
C ASN A 161 1.30 -3.04 -13.64
N LEU A 162 1.78 -1.97 -13.02
CA LEU A 162 1.17 -1.39 -11.82
C LEU A 162 0.70 0.04 -12.10
N LEU A 163 -0.56 0.35 -11.80
CA LEU A 163 -1.00 1.72 -11.57
C LEU A 163 -1.07 1.97 -10.07
N ALA A 164 -0.31 2.94 -9.57
CA ALA A 164 -0.40 3.39 -8.19
C ALA A 164 -0.65 4.91 -8.16
N ALA A 165 -1.86 5.32 -7.76
CA ALA A 165 -2.25 6.72 -7.86
C ALA A 165 -3.15 7.21 -6.72
N GLY A 166 -3.00 8.48 -6.32
CA GLY A 166 -3.82 9.06 -5.24
C GLY A 166 -3.54 8.49 -3.85
N ASN A 167 -2.46 7.73 -3.68
CA ASN A 167 -2.16 7.08 -2.41
C ASN A 167 -1.40 8.00 -1.45
N ARG A 168 -1.52 7.75 -0.16
CA ARG A 168 -0.70 8.35 0.89
C ARG A 168 0.24 7.29 1.47
N VAL A 169 1.54 7.54 1.44
CA VAL A 169 2.58 6.61 1.87
C VAL A 169 3.48 7.33 2.86
N HIS A 170 3.32 7.03 4.16
CA HIS A 170 3.97 7.82 5.20
C HIS A 170 4.33 7.04 6.46
N HIS A 171 5.32 7.51 7.21
CA HIS A 171 5.76 6.90 8.47
C HIS A 171 6.16 5.42 8.33
N ASN A 172 6.67 5.05 7.15
CA ASN A 172 7.30 3.75 6.92
C ASN A 172 8.82 3.89 6.98
N VAL A 173 9.55 2.77 7.13
CA VAL A 173 11.01 2.79 6.93
C VAL A 173 11.33 3.12 5.47
N HIS A 174 10.67 2.44 4.53
CA HIS A 174 10.70 2.78 3.12
C HIS A 174 9.28 3.07 2.66
N GLY A 175 9.03 4.24 2.08
CA GLY A 175 7.72 4.58 1.54
C GLY A 175 7.39 3.65 0.37
N VAL A 176 8.13 3.80 -0.73
CA VAL A 176 8.04 2.90 -1.88
C VAL A 176 9.38 2.23 -2.08
N ARG A 177 9.39 0.89 -2.11
CA ARG A 177 10.58 0.09 -2.39
C ARG A 177 10.40 -0.65 -3.71
N PHE A 178 11.36 -0.56 -4.62
CA PHE A 178 11.24 -1.27 -5.88
C PHE A 178 12.55 -1.76 -6.46
N GLU A 179 12.43 -2.87 -7.18
CA GLU A 179 13.42 -3.44 -8.09
C GLU A 179 12.67 -3.76 -9.36
N GLU A 180 12.93 -3.04 -10.44
CA GLU A 180 12.09 -3.12 -11.62
C GLU A 180 12.87 -3.72 -12.80
N ARG A 181 12.55 -4.97 -13.13
CA ARG A 181 13.15 -5.70 -14.26
C ARG A 181 12.14 -5.71 -15.38
N ARG A 182 12.24 -4.76 -16.32
CA ARG A 182 11.28 -4.59 -17.43
C ARG A 182 9.84 -4.32 -16.94
N SER A 183 9.69 -3.54 -15.87
CA SER A 183 8.34 -3.20 -15.37
C SER A 183 7.72 -2.06 -16.16
N GLN A 184 6.39 -1.97 -16.10
CA GLN A 184 5.60 -0.82 -16.57
C GLN A 184 4.80 -0.28 -15.38
N ALA A 185 5.49 0.08 -14.30
CA ALA A 185 4.85 0.73 -13.16
C ALA A 185 4.62 2.22 -13.50
N TYR A 186 3.42 2.71 -13.22
CA TYR A 186 3.07 4.13 -13.30
C TYR A 186 2.59 4.60 -11.93
N LEU A 187 3.43 5.41 -11.28
CA LEU A 187 3.14 6.04 -9.99
C LEU A 187 2.92 7.53 -10.19
N HIS A 188 1.72 8.02 -9.90
CA HIS A 188 1.41 9.45 -9.99
C HIS A 188 0.41 9.95 -8.95
N HIS A 189 0.50 11.22 -8.61
CA HIS A 189 -0.38 11.87 -7.63
C HIS A 189 -0.40 11.14 -6.29
N ASN A 190 0.72 10.51 -5.93
CA ASN A 190 0.89 9.95 -4.60
C ASN A 190 1.53 10.97 -3.67
N ASP A 191 1.23 10.82 -2.39
CA ASP A 191 1.83 11.57 -1.31
C ASP A 191 2.80 10.72 -0.51
N ILE A 192 4.09 10.81 -0.81
CA ILE A 192 5.17 9.99 -0.26
C ILE A 192 6.04 10.86 0.66
N ARG A 193 5.60 11.02 1.91
CA ARG A 193 6.23 11.91 2.90
C ARG A 193 6.37 11.27 4.26
N ASP A 194 7.23 11.84 5.10
CA ASP A 194 7.41 11.42 6.49
C ASP A 194 7.81 9.94 6.63
N ASN A 195 8.45 9.35 5.62
CA ASN A 195 9.10 8.04 5.72
C ASN A 195 10.57 8.22 6.10
N ASP A 196 11.28 7.17 6.50
CA ASP A 196 12.74 7.29 6.61
C ASP A 196 13.37 7.50 5.24
N ILE A 197 12.96 6.70 4.26
CA ILE A 197 13.33 6.84 2.86
C ILE A 197 12.05 6.92 2.03
N GLY A 198 11.92 7.93 1.17
CA GLY A 198 10.75 8.10 0.29
C GLY A 198 10.66 6.99 -0.75
N LEU A 199 11.62 6.99 -1.68
CA LEU A 199 11.81 5.95 -2.69
C LEU A 199 13.11 5.18 -2.42
N PHE A 200 13.02 3.86 -2.26
CA PHE A 200 14.18 2.99 -2.18
C PHE A 200 14.31 2.15 -3.46
N VAL A 201 15.25 2.53 -4.32
CA VAL A 201 15.56 1.86 -5.58
C VAL A 201 16.60 0.78 -5.30
N VAL A 202 16.21 -0.49 -5.21
CA VAL A 202 17.06 -1.51 -4.57
C VAL A 202 18.21 -1.98 -5.46
N THR A 203 17.93 -2.84 -6.44
CA THR A 203 18.92 -3.33 -7.41
C THR A 203 18.28 -3.44 -8.78
N ARG A 204 19.12 -3.37 -9.84
CA ARG A 204 18.76 -3.66 -11.23
C ARG A 204 17.49 -2.97 -11.76
N SER A 205 17.18 -1.76 -11.31
CA SER A 205 16.23 -0.88 -12.00
C SER A 205 16.84 -0.40 -13.31
N ASP A 206 16.04 -0.44 -14.38
CA ASP A 206 16.39 -0.07 -15.75
C ASP A 206 15.75 1.26 -16.16
N ASP A 207 15.31 2.08 -15.18
CA ASP A 207 14.61 3.35 -15.37
C ASP A 207 13.29 3.25 -16.18
N ALA A 208 12.61 2.10 -16.12
CA ALA A 208 11.37 1.86 -16.87
C ALA A 208 10.09 2.17 -16.07
N ALA A 209 10.19 2.32 -14.74
CA ALA A 209 9.07 2.78 -13.92
C ALA A 209 8.83 4.28 -14.14
N ARG A 210 7.62 4.65 -14.55
CA ARG A 210 7.21 6.05 -14.67
C ARG A 210 6.74 6.55 -13.31
N ILE A 211 7.58 7.30 -12.62
CA ILE A 211 7.26 7.89 -11.32
C ILE A 211 7.28 9.42 -11.48
N GLU A 212 6.10 10.00 -11.66
CA GLU A 212 5.95 11.45 -11.95
C GLU A 212 4.70 12.03 -11.30
N ARG A 213 4.68 13.35 -11.12
CA ARG A 213 3.57 14.08 -10.50
C ARG A 213 3.24 13.56 -9.10
N ASN A 214 4.24 13.19 -8.31
CA ASN A 214 4.08 12.81 -6.90
C ASN A 214 4.62 13.90 -5.99
N ASN A 215 4.17 13.92 -4.74
CA ASN A 215 4.82 14.65 -3.66
C ASN A 215 5.81 13.72 -2.97
N ILE A 216 7.11 13.95 -3.12
CA ILE A 216 8.18 13.15 -2.53
C ILE A 216 9.05 14.08 -1.69
N ALA A 217 8.64 14.33 -0.45
CA ALA A 217 9.22 15.39 0.37
C ALA A 217 9.15 15.06 1.86
N GLY A 218 10.01 15.69 2.67
CA GLY A 218 9.97 15.54 4.13
C GLY A 218 10.30 14.13 4.63
N ASN A 219 10.94 13.30 3.79
CA ASN A 219 11.44 11.99 4.23
C ASN A 219 12.73 12.18 5.05
N ARG A 220 12.87 11.45 6.16
CA ARG A 220 13.82 11.75 7.24
C ARG A 220 15.29 11.60 6.85
N GLN A 221 15.62 10.56 6.07
CA GLN A 221 16.98 10.32 5.58
C GLN A 221 17.14 10.83 4.17
N TYR A 222 16.32 10.30 3.24
CA TYR A 222 16.42 10.62 1.82
C TYR A 222 15.04 10.60 1.16
N ASN A 223 14.80 11.50 0.22
CA ASN A 223 13.66 11.38 -0.69
C ASN A 223 13.87 10.21 -1.66
N VAL A 224 15.11 9.97 -2.09
CA VAL A 224 15.47 8.84 -2.95
C VAL A 224 16.77 8.22 -2.44
N LYS A 225 16.79 6.90 -2.29
CA LYS A 225 18.00 6.14 -1.99
C LYS A 225 18.22 5.07 -3.04
N MET A 226 19.40 5.07 -3.64
CA MET A 226 19.90 3.98 -4.47
C MET A 226 20.46 2.88 -3.56
N GLY A 227 20.05 1.65 -3.81
CA GLY A 227 20.50 0.46 -3.09
C GLY A 227 21.85 -0.01 -3.57
N LEU A 228 22.45 -0.90 -2.78
CA LEU A 228 23.74 -1.48 -3.09
C LEU A 228 23.69 -2.14 -4.47
N GLU A 229 24.69 -1.86 -5.31
CA GLU A 229 24.81 -2.37 -6.69
C GLU A 229 23.78 -1.83 -7.70
N GLN A 230 22.96 -0.84 -7.34
CA GLN A 230 22.14 -0.10 -8.32
C GLN A 230 23.01 0.86 -9.13
N ALA A 231 23.75 0.35 -10.11
CA ALA A 231 24.70 1.13 -10.91
C ALA A 231 24.06 1.98 -12.02
N LYS A 232 22.83 1.65 -12.43
CA LYS A 232 22.10 2.36 -13.49
C LYS A 232 21.39 3.59 -12.93
N ASP A 233 21.41 4.66 -13.72
CA ASP A 233 20.75 5.93 -13.42
C ASP A 233 19.23 5.74 -13.37
N VAL A 234 18.56 6.61 -12.61
CA VAL A 234 17.09 6.66 -12.50
C VAL A 234 16.60 8.09 -12.67
N THR A 235 15.54 8.26 -13.45
CA THR A 235 14.94 9.53 -13.81
C THR A 235 13.55 9.65 -13.22
N LEU A 236 13.32 10.69 -12.42
CA LEU A 236 12.09 10.92 -11.67
C LEU A 236 11.48 12.27 -12.05
N PRO A 237 10.97 12.41 -13.29
CA PRO A 237 10.53 13.69 -13.83
C PRO A 237 9.29 14.22 -13.11
N ARG A 238 9.11 15.54 -13.11
CA ARG A 238 7.83 16.18 -12.74
C ARG A 238 7.30 15.78 -11.37
N ASN A 239 8.17 15.54 -10.39
CA ASN A 239 7.79 15.35 -8.99
C ASN A 239 8.00 16.64 -8.18
N TRP A 240 7.26 16.78 -7.10
CA TRP A 240 7.49 17.80 -6.09
C TRP A 240 8.42 17.25 -5.00
N TRP A 241 9.50 17.96 -4.72
CA TRP A 241 10.58 17.48 -3.82
C TRP A 241 10.62 18.18 -2.46
N GLY A 242 9.66 19.08 -2.21
CA GLY A 242 9.68 19.99 -1.05
C GLY A 242 10.45 21.29 -1.29
N SER A 243 11.11 21.43 -2.44
CA SER A 243 11.83 22.62 -2.86
C SER A 243 11.91 22.69 -4.39
N THR A 244 12.10 23.89 -4.94
CA THR A 244 12.47 24.12 -6.35
C THR A 244 13.96 24.37 -6.54
N GLU A 245 14.74 24.45 -5.46
CA GLU A 245 16.19 24.69 -5.52
C GLU A 245 16.95 23.40 -5.86
N PRO A 246 17.67 23.34 -7.00
CA PRO A 246 18.34 22.10 -7.44
C PRO A 246 19.27 21.49 -6.40
N ALA A 247 20.04 22.32 -5.69
CA ALA A 247 20.97 21.85 -4.67
C ALA A 247 20.27 21.15 -3.49
N LEU A 248 19.10 21.63 -3.07
CA LEU A 248 18.32 21.01 -1.99
C LEU A 248 17.65 19.71 -2.46
N ILE A 249 17.21 19.66 -3.71
CA ILE A 249 16.65 18.44 -4.32
C ILE A 249 17.74 17.36 -4.36
N GLU A 250 18.91 17.68 -4.91
CA GLU A 250 20.03 16.72 -5.04
C GLU A 250 20.56 16.26 -3.67
N GLN A 251 20.63 17.14 -2.67
CA GLN A 251 21.01 16.77 -1.30
C GLN A 251 20.05 15.76 -0.66
N SER A 252 18.80 15.70 -1.13
CA SER A 252 17.82 14.73 -0.64
C SER A 252 17.98 13.33 -1.25
N PHE A 253 18.96 13.12 -2.15
CA PHE A 253 19.22 11.86 -2.82
C PHE A 253 20.50 11.19 -2.31
N PHE A 254 20.43 9.88 -2.07
CA PHE A 254 21.61 9.03 -1.89
C PHE A 254 21.86 8.26 -3.19
N ASP A 255 22.84 8.72 -3.98
CA ASP A 255 23.12 8.24 -5.34
C ASP A 255 24.62 8.28 -5.65
N ARG A 256 25.00 8.30 -6.95
CA ARG A 256 26.40 8.42 -7.42
C ARG A 256 27.22 9.53 -6.74
N ARG A 257 26.59 10.64 -6.34
CA ARG A 257 27.25 11.76 -5.65
C ARG A 257 27.75 11.36 -4.26
N SER A 258 27.05 10.43 -3.62
CA SER A 258 27.37 9.88 -2.29
C SER A 258 28.24 8.63 -2.37
N ASP A 259 28.03 7.78 -3.37
CA ASP A 259 28.80 6.57 -3.63
C ASP A 259 29.05 6.39 -5.14
N PRO A 260 30.31 6.52 -5.62
CA PRO A 260 30.63 6.45 -7.05
C PRO A 260 30.27 5.13 -7.75
N SER A 261 30.00 4.05 -7.02
CA SER A 261 29.58 2.77 -7.59
C SER A 261 28.10 2.75 -8.02
N LEU A 262 27.31 3.73 -7.62
CA LEU A 262 25.89 3.81 -7.86
C LEU A 262 25.53 4.61 -9.12
N GLY A 263 24.27 4.46 -9.54
CA GLY A 263 23.60 5.28 -10.53
C GLY A 263 23.34 6.69 -10.02
N LEU A 264 23.22 7.65 -10.94
CA LEU A 264 22.77 9.00 -10.66
C LEU A 264 21.25 9.04 -10.57
N VAL A 265 20.70 9.76 -9.60
CA VAL A 265 19.29 10.12 -9.59
C VAL A 265 19.13 11.50 -10.25
N SER A 266 18.25 11.56 -11.25
CA SER A 266 17.91 12.79 -11.97
C SER A 266 16.45 13.17 -11.73
N ALA A 267 16.20 14.45 -11.45
CA ALA A 267 14.87 14.99 -11.19
C ALA A 267 14.52 16.12 -12.17
N PRO A 268 14.38 15.84 -13.48
CA PRO A 268 14.11 16.87 -14.47
C PRO A 268 12.70 17.46 -14.29
N GLU A 269 12.56 18.74 -14.62
CA GLU A 269 11.29 19.47 -14.52
C GLU A 269 10.63 19.36 -13.13
N PRO A 270 11.34 19.66 -12.01
CA PRO A 270 10.74 19.58 -10.69
C PRO A 270 9.52 20.50 -10.63
N LEU A 271 8.44 20.04 -9.97
CA LEU A 271 7.23 20.83 -9.85
C LEU A 271 7.49 22.09 -9.01
N ALA A 272 6.75 23.16 -9.27
CA ALA A 272 6.84 24.41 -8.50
C ALA A 272 6.14 24.32 -7.12
N GLY A 273 5.36 23.27 -6.89
CA GLY A 273 4.64 23.04 -5.66
C GLY A 273 4.01 21.64 -5.63
N PRO A 274 3.40 21.25 -4.50
CA PRO A 274 2.80 19.94 -4.35
C PRO A 274 1.59 19.75 -5.27
N VAL A 275 1.37 18.51 -5.69
CA VAL A 275 0.13 18.07 -6.35
C VAL A 275 -0.93 17.70 -5.31
N ASP A 276 -2.19 17.76 -5.71
CA ASP A 276 -3.31 17.23 -4.92
C ASP A 276 -3.52 15.74 -5.24
N PRO A 277 -3.29 14.80 -4.30
CA PRO A 277 -3.49 13.38 -4.54
C PRO A 277 -4.90 13.03 -5.01
N ALA A 278 -5.93 13.78 -4.59
CA ALA A 278 -7.31 13.52 -4.96
C ALA A 278 -7.61 13.81 -6.45
N ARG A 279 -6.70 14.48 -7.17
CA ARG A 279 -6.86 14.82 -8.59
C ARG A 279 -6.22 13.83 -9.55
N TRP A 280 -5.84 12.66 -9.07
CA TRP A 280 -5.13 11.67 -9.88
C TRP A 280 -5.88 11.24 -11.15
N GLN A 281 -7.21 11.26 -11.14
CA GLN A 281 -8.08 10.88 -12.28
C GLN A 281 -8.18 11.94 -13.39
N ALA A 282 -7.72 13.16 -13.17
CA ALA A 282 -7.91 14.29 -14.10
C ALA A 282 -6.83 14.38 -15.20
N GLN A 283 -6.16 13.27 -15.52
CA GLN A 283 -5.01 13.22 -16.45
C GLN A 283 -5.33 12.55 -17.78
#